data_AF-A0A661NC33-F1
#
_entry.id   AF-A0A661NC33-F1
#
_cell.length_a   1.000
_cell.length_b   1.000
_cell.length_c   1.000
_cell.angle_alpha   90.00
_cell.angle_beta   90.00
_cell.angle_gamma   90.00
#
_symmetry.space_group_name_H-M   'P 1'
#
loop_
_entity.id
_entity.type
_entity.pdbx_description
1 polymer ?
#
loop_
_entity_poly.entity_id
_entity_poly.type
_entity_poly.pdbx_seq_one_letter_code
_entity_poly.pdbx_strand_id
1 'polypeptide(L)'
;MALVSPDKKQPAVVVADASGDVVYMNRSAKALTGRAVGQKCWDTVGKLEEATSLPCEFGCVQRLLEGGVGHGKSTTVQLPNGRYNLACLALGGQAVCVLSSFAERREPWQRVTPRERDVLRLLAKGETTGGIAEALGMSEGTVRTHIEHMRHRFGVSTRAGLVGSCYQLGLI
;
A
#
# COMPACT_ATOMS: atom_id res chain seq x y z
N MET A 1 12.14 -10.96 -16.16
CA MET A 1 11.29 -9.83 -16.61
C MET A 1 10.11 -9.76 -15.66
N ALA A 2 10.19 -8.91 -14.63
CA ALA A 2 9.22 -8.91 -13.53
C ALA A 2 7.87 -8.34 -14.01
N LEU A 3 6.84 -9.18 -13.98
CA LEU A 3 5.46 -8.79 -14.22
C LEU A 3 5.01 -7.89 -13.05
N VAL A 4 5.03 -6.58 -13.27
CA VAL A 4 4.41 -5.61 -12.38
C VAL A 4 2.90 -5.88 -12.42
N SER A 5 2.35 -6.47 -11.35
CA SER A 5 0.90 -6.69 -11.22
C SER A 5 0.16 -5.35 -11.35
N PRO A 6 -0.83 -5.25 -12.26
CA PRO A 6 -1.43 -3.97 -12.67
C PRO A 6 -2.38 -3.33 -11.64
N ASP A 7 -2.54 -3.91 -10.45
CA ASP A 7 -3.62 -3.54 -9.51
C ASP A 7 -3.13 -3.12 -8.11
N LYS A 8 -1.82 -3.03 -7.88
CA LYS A 8 -1.32 -2.39 -6.65
C LYS A 8 -1.40 -0.87 -6.84
N LYS A 9 -2.39 -0.23 -6.22
CA LYS A 9 -2.38 1.24 -6.02
C LYS A 9 -1.00 1.61 -5.46
N GLN A 10 -0.18 2.23 -6.30
CA GLN A 10 1.16 2.65 -5.89
C GLN A 10 1.00 3.74 -4.82
N PRO A 11 1.88 3.78 -3.80
CA PRO A 11 1.83 4.84 -2.82
C PRO A 11 1.99 6.19 -3.51
N ALA A 12 1.38 7.24 -2.96
CA ALA A 12 1.57 8.59 -3.46
C ALA A 12 2.98 9.06 -3.10
N VAL A 13 3.77 9.44 -4.11
CA VAL A 13 5.16 9.89 -3.94
C VAL A 13 5.30 11.31 -4.44
N VAL A 14 5.84 12.17 -3.58
CA VAL A 14 6.21 13.56 -3.85
C VAL A 14 7.70 13.72 -3.54
N VAL A 15 8.45 14.34 -4.44
CA VAL A 15 9.86 14.67 -4.23
C VAL A 15 10.02 16.17 -4.23
N ALA A 16 10.69 16.69 -3.21
CA ALA A 16 11.02 18.10 -3.07
C ALA A 16 12.54 18.29 -3.01
N ASP A 17 13.04 19.38 -3.58
CA ASP A 17 14.44 19.77 -3.47
C ASP A 17 14.76 20.34 -2.06
N ALA A 18 16.01 20.75 -1.84
CA ALA A 18 16.45 21.30 -0.56
C ALA A 18 15.72 22.59 -0.13
N SER A 19 15.14 23.32 -1.09
CA SER A 19 14.33 24.52 -0.86
C SER A 19 12.86 24.17 -0.55
N GLY A 20 12.50 22.89 -0.62
CA GLY A 20 11.14 22.38 -0.44
C GLY A 20 10.25 22.56 -1.66
N ASP A 21 10.81 22.90 -2.83
CA ASP A 21 10.04 22.98 -4.07
C ASP A 21 9.77 21.58 -4.62
N VAL A 22 8.51 21.28 -4.93
CA VAL A 22 8.13 19.97 -5.47
C VAL A 22 8.66 19.84 -6.89
N VAL A 23 9.62 18.96 -7.09
CA VAL A 23 10.26 18.68 -8.39
C VAL A 23 9.62 17.48 -9.10
N TYR A 24 8.98 16.57 -8.35
CA TYR A 24 8.34 15.39 -8.94
C TYR A 24 7.13 14.90 -8.14
N MET A 25 6.14 14.39 -8.86
CA MET A 25 4.97 13.69 -8.30
C MET A 25 4.54 12.53 -9.20
N ASN A 26 4.31 11.36 -8.61
CA ASN A 26 3.75 10.23 -9.34
C ASN A 26 2.23 10.39 -9.57
N ARG A 27 1.62 9.47 -10.34
CA ARG A 27 0.19 9.53 -10.66
C ARG A 27 -0.69 9.50 -9.40
N SER A 28 -0.35 8.64 -8.43
CA SER A 28 -1.08 8.53 -7.17
C SER A 28 -1.03 9.82 -6.35
N ALA A 29 0.13 10.48 -6.26
CA ALA A 29 0.27 11.76 -5.58
C ALA A 29 -0.58 12.85 -6.24
N LYS A 30 -0.52 12.97 -7.58
CA LYS A 30 -1.34 13.93 -8.32
C LYS A 30 -2.83 13.72 -8.13
N ALA A 31 -3.27 12.46 -8.02
CA ALA A 31 -4.67 12.12 -7.76
C ALA A 31 -5.09 12.46 -6.31
N LEU A 32 -4.15 12.45 -5.37
CA LEU A 32 -4.43 12.64 -3.94
C LEU A 32 -4.37 14.12 -3.52
N THR A 33 -3.40 14.87 -4.03
CA THR A 33 -3.12 16.25 -3.59
C THR A 33 -3.25 17.28 -4.73
N GLY A 34 -3.65 16.85 -5.93
CA GLY A 34 -3.61 17.69 -7.14
C GLY A 34 -2.21 17.82 -7.73
N ARG A 35 -2.08 18.51 -8.87
CA ARG A 35 -0.78 18.83 -9.47
C ARG A 35 -0.16 20.01 -8.73
N ALA A 36 1.04 19.82 -8.18
CA ALA A 36 1.71 20.84 -7.38
C ALA A 36 3.22 20.94 -7.64
N VAL A 37 3.70 20.46 -8.81
CA VAL A 37 5.10 20.67 -9.21
C VAL A 37 5.38 22.17 -9.29
N GLY A 38 6.48 22.61 -8.67
CA GLY A 38 6.86 24.02 -8.50
C GLY A 38 6.21 24.72 -7.31
N GLN A 39 5.33 24.06 -6.56
CA GLN A 39 4.81 24.58 -5.29
C GLN A 39 5.64 24.06 -4.12
N LYS A 40 5.51 24.70 -2.96
CA LYS A 40 6.14 24.20 -1.74
C LYS A 40 5.49 22.90 -1.26
N CYS A 41 6.32 21.97 -0.84
CA CYS A 41 5.84 20.67 -0.38
C CYS A 41 4.98 20.80 0.89
N TRP A 42 5.25 21.75 1.79
CA TRP A 42 4.40 22.02 2.95
C TRP A 42 3.06 22.69 2.57
N ASP A 43 2.98 23.44 1.47
CA ASP A 43 1.70 23.98 0.98
C ASP A 43 0.89 22.92 0.22
N THR A 44 1.55 21.86 -0.25
CA THR A 44 0.93 20.75 -0.98
C THR A 44 0.49 19.63 -0.02
N VAL A 45 1.35 19.29 0.92
CA VAL A 45 1.20 18.17 1.88
C VAL A 45 0.69 18.67 3.23
N GLY A 46 0.84 19.95 3.57
CA GLY A 46 0.39 20.56 4.83
C GLY A 46 -1.01 21.18 4.79
N LYS A 47 -1.67 21.31 3.63
CA LYS A 47 -3.10 21.68 3.51
C LYS A 47 -4.07 20.58 4.01
N LEU A 48 -3.56 19.60 4.75
CA LEU A 48 -4.34 18.47 5.24
C LEU A 48 -4.79 18.81 6.68
N GLU A 49 -5.91 19.52 6.78
CA GLU A 49 -6.39 20.32 7.95
C GLU A 49 -6.57 19.57 9.29
N GLU A 50 -6.32 18.27 9.38
CA GLU A 50 -6.56 17.50 10.62
C GLU A 50 -5.31 16.81 11.19
N ALA A 51 -4.13 17.16 10.67
CA ALA A 51 -2.91 16.51 11.13
C ALA A 51 -2.35 17.22 12.38
N THR A 52 -2.83 16.80 13.54
CA THR A 52 -2.56 17.33 14.89
C THR A 52 -1.09 17.19 15.37
N SER A 53 -0.13 17.00 14.47
CA SER A 53 1.32 17.01 14.75
C SER A 53 2.14 16.80 13.47
N LEU A 54 1.93 17.65 12.45
CA LEU A 54 2.78 17.60 11.25
C LEU A 54 4.12 18.31 11.51
N PRO A 55 5.24 17.72 11.07
CA PRO A 55 6.47 18.47 10.89
C PRO A 55 6.47 19.32 9.61
N CYS A 56 5.40 19.28 8.80
CA CYS A 56 5.28 19.97 7.50
C CYS A 56 5.03 21.48 7.63
N GLU A 57 5.85 22.14 8.42
CA GLU A 57 5.91 23.60 8.47
C GLU A 57 7.07 24.11 7.60
N PHE A 58 7.16 25.42 7.44
CA PHE A 58 8.32 26.06 6.82
C PHE A 58 9.63 25.53 7.43
N GLY A 59 10.63 25.26 6.57
CA GLY A 59 11.92 24.71 7.00
C GLY A 59 11.92 23.22 7.38
N CYS A 60 10.83 22.49 7.16
CA CYS A 60 10.78 21.05 7.44
C CYS A 60 11.78 20.23 6.61
N VAL A 61 11.96 20.58 5.34
CA VAL A 61 12.88 19.89 4.43
C VAL A 61 14.34 20.13 4.83
N GLN A 62 14.71 21.37 5.16
CA GLN A 62 16.05 21.67 5.65
C GLN A 62 16.38 20.87 6.91
N ARG A 63 15.50 20.90 7.92
CA ARG A 63 15.68 20.11 9.15
C ARG A 63 15.77 18.60 8.90
N LEU A 64 15.03 18.09 7.91
CA LEU A 64 15.09 16.69 7.52
C LEU A 64 16.46 16.35 6.89
N LEU A 65 16.96 17.21 6.00
CA LEU A 65 18.24 17.03 5.31
C LEU A 65 19.44 17.19 6.26
N GLU A 66 19.36 18.11 7.23
CA GLU A 66 20.36 18.29 8.29
C GLU A 66 20.53 17.03 9.16
N GLY A 67 19.47 16.23 9.33
CA GLY A 67 19.51 14.97 10.07
C GLY A 67 20.32 13.86 9.40
N GLY A 68 20.66 14.00 8.10
CA GLY A 68 21.46 13.04 7.35
C GLY A 68 20.72 11.80 6.85
N VAL A 69 21.46 10.89 6.20
CA VAL A 69 20.92 9.65 5.60
C VAL A 69 20.38 8.73 6.69
N GLY A 70 19.13 8.29 6.55
CA GLY A 70 18.43 7.48 7.55
C GLY A 70 17.59 8.28 8.53
N HIS A 71 17.66 9.61 8.51
CA HIS A 71 16.73 10.47 9.23
C HIS A 71 15.42 10.59 8.46
N GLY A 72 14.34 10.13 9.08
CA GLY A 72 12.99 10.15 8.51
C GLY A 72 11.98 10.63 9.54
N LYS A 73 10.99 11.39 9.11
CA LYS A 73 9.83 11.73 9.94
C LYS A 73 8.60 11.03 9.37
N SER A 74 7.81 10.43 10.23
CA SER A 74 6.52 9.86 9.84
C SER A 74 5.42 10.30 10.77
N THR A 75 4.25 10.57 10.20
CA THR A 75 3.03 10.85 10.96
C THR A 75 1.81 10.32 10.23
N THR A 76 0.69 10.30 10.94
CA THR A 76 -0.61 9.93 10.38
C THR A 76 -1.32 11.20 9.93
N VAL A 77 -1.83 11.19 8.70
CA VAL A 77 -2.64 12.28 8.14
C VAL A 77 -4.02 11.75 7.78
N GLN A 78 -5.04 12.55 8.07
CA GLN A 78 -6.41 12.28 7.67
C GLN A 78 -6.71 13.05 6.38
N LEU A 79 -7.18 12.32 5.37
CA LEU A 79 -7.63 12.86 4.10
C LEU A 79 -9.13 12.58 3.93
N PRO A 80 -9.85 13.32 3.06
CA PRO A 80 -11.27 13.07 2.80
C PRO A 80 -11.56 11.63 2.36
N ASN A 81 -10.59 10.96 1.75
CA ASN A 81 -10.69 9.60 1.24
C ASN A 81 -10.08 8.54 2.17
N GLY A 82 -9.68 8.90 3.39
CA GLY A 82 -9.24 7.96 4.41
C GLY A 82 -7.97 8.38 5.16
N ARG A 83 -7.47 7.46 5.98
CA ARG A 83 -6.28 7.67 6.80
C ARG A 83 -5.02 7.22 6.07
N TYR A 84 -3.96 8.03 6.11
CA TYR A 84 -2.69 7.76 5.45
C TYR A 84 -1.53 7.92 6.42
N ASN A 85 -0.44 7.22 6.11
CA ASN A 85 0.86 7.44 6.73
C ASN A 85 1.69 8.29 5.79
N LEU A 86 2.04 9.49 6.24
CA LEU A 86 3.00 10.35 5.57
C LEU A 86 4.38 10.05 6.16
N ALA A 87 5.33 9.68 5.32
CA ALA A 87 6.74 9.54 5.68
C ALA A 87 7.59 10.43 4.78
N CYS A 88 8.44 11.26 5.38
CA CYS A 88 9.40 12.11 4.69
C CYS A 88 10.82 11.60 4.97
N LEU A 89 11.58 11.32 3.91
CA LEU A 89 12.93 10.77 3.98
C LEU A 89 13.93 11.69 3.28
N ALA A 90 15.09 11.91 3.90
CA ALA A 90 16.23 12.55 3.23
C ALA A 90 16.92 11.55 2.30
N LEU A 91 16.92 11.82 1.00
CA LEU A 91 17.58 11.00 -0.02
C LEU A 91 18.28 11.90 -1.03
N GLY A 92 19.61 11.83 -1.11
CA GLY A 92 20.39 12.55 -2.14
C GLY A 92 20.19 14.07 -2.15
N GLY A 93 20.05 14.70 -0.97
CA GLY A 93 19.79 16.14 -0.87
C GLY A 93 18.34 16.56 -1.18
N GLN A 94 17.46 15.59 -1.36
CA GLN A 94 16.03 15.80 -1.61
C GLN A 94 15.20 15.22 -0.47
N ALA A 95 14.01 15.79 -0.26
CA ALA A 95 12.99 15.19 0.59
C ALA A 95 12.07 14.32 -0.27
N VAL A 96 11.97 13.05 0.08
CA VAL A 96 11.03 12.11 -0.55
C VAL A 96 9.88 11.86 0.43
N CYS A 97 8.71 12.39 0.10
CA CYS A 97 7.48 12.27 0.86
C CYS A 97 6.62 11.14 0.26
N VAL A 98 6.30 10.14 1.07
CA VAL A 98 5.47 8.99 0.70
C VAL A 98 4.20 9.01 1.52
N LEU A 99 3.04 9.01 0.87
CA LEU A 99 1.74 8.79 1.49
C LEU A 99 1.26 7.38 1.12
N SER A 100 1.06 6.55 2.14
CA SER A 100 0.52 5.19 1.99
C SER A 100 -0.77 5.07 2.77
N SER A 101 -1.85 4.57 2.16
CA SER A 101 -3.11 4.45 2.89
C SER A 101 -2.99 3.37 3.98
N PHE A 102 -3.64 3.57 5.12
CA PHE A 102 -3.72 2.51 6.14
C PHE A 102 -4.48 1.29 5.62
N ALA A 103 -5.37 1.48 4.64
CA ALA A 103 -5.97 0.38 3.92
C ALA A 103 -4.90 -0.42 3.17
N GLU A 104 -3.98 0.21 2.44
CA GLU A 104 -2.85 -0.44 1.74
C GLU A 104 -1.90 -1.18 2.69
N ARG A 105 -1.75 -0.75 3.94
CA ARG A 105 -0.99 -1.48 4.97
C ARG A 105 -1.73 -2.68 5.55
N ARG A 106 -3.00 -2.91 5.19
CA ARG A 106 -3.61 -4.21 5.47
C ARG A 106 -2.95 -5.24 4.60
N GLU A 107 -2.07 -5.98 5.24
CA GLU A 107 -1.39 -7.10 4.65
C GLU A 107 -2.38 -8.03 3.94
N PRO A 108 -2.02 -8.65 2.80
CA PRO A 108 -2.94 -9.44 1.96
C PRO A 108 -3.84 -10.41 2.74
N TRP A 109 -3.27 -11.00 3.81
CA TRP A 109 -3.94 -11.93 4.69
C TRP A 109 -5.01 -11.32 5.59
N GLN A 110 -4.88 -10.05 6.00
CA GLN A 110 -5.88 -9.34 6.80
C GLN A 110 -7.16 -9.04 6.01
N ARG A 111 -7.12 -9.18 4.68
CA ARG A 111 -8.27 -9.00 3.79
C ARG A 111 -8.90 -10.31 3.35
N VAL A 112 -8.42 -11.47 3.81
CA VAL A 112 -9.03 -12.77 3.51
C VAL A 112 -10.40 -12.82 4.17
N THR A 113 -11.44 -12.94 3.34
CA THR A 113 -12.82 -13.04 3.83
C THR A 113 -13.05 -14.40 4.52
N PRO A 114 -14.09 -14.53 5.37
CA PRO A 114 -14.43 -15.82 5.96
C PRO A 114 -14.59 -16.93 4.91
N ARG A 115 -15.24 -16.62 3.79
CA ARG A 115 -15.47 -17.59 2.72
C ARG A 115 -14.19 -18.01 2.00
N GLU A 116 -13.31 -17.06 1.74
CA GLU A 116 -11.98 -17.34 1.19
C GLU A 116 -11.14 -18.19 2.14
N ARG A 117 -11.27 -18.00 3.46
CA ARG A 117 -10.60 -18.82 4.46
C ARG A 117 -11.09 -20.27 4.43
N ASP A 118 -12.39 -20.50 4.24
CA ASP A 118 -12.94 -21.85 4.11
C ASP A 118 -12.43 -22.54 2.84
N VAL A 119 -12.41 -21.80 1.71
CA VAL A 119 -11.79 -22.27 0.46
C VAL A 119 -10.32 -22.62 0.70
N LEU A 120 -9.53 -21.76 1.34
CA LEU A 120 -8.11 -21.98 1.64
C LEU A 120 -7.86 -23.23 2.49
N ARG A 121 -8.69 -23.49 3.50
CA ARG A 121 -8.55 -24.68 4.37
C ARG A 121 -8.71 -25.96 3.57
N LEU A 122 -9.72 -26.05 2.72
CA LEU A 122 -9.93 -27.21 1.86
C LEU A 122 -8.84 -27.29 0.78
N LEU A 123 -8.42 -26.14 0.25
CA LEU A 123 -7.34 -26.03 -0.71
C LEU A 123 -6.03 -26.63 -0.18
N ALA A 124 -5.71 -26.33 1.10
CA ALA A 124 -4.53 -26.78 1.81
C ALA A 124 -4.57 -28.29 2.16
N LYS A 125 -5.78 -28.83 2.35
CA LYS A 125 -6.01 -30.29 2.49
C LYS A 125 -5.83 -31.05 1.16
N GLY A 126 -5.64 -30.36 0.04
CA GLY A 126 -5.45 -30.98 -1.27
C GLY A 126 -6.74 -31.15 -2.08
N GLU A 127 -7.87 -30.59 -1.64
CA GLU A 127 -9.16 -30.81 -2.30
C GLU A 127 -9.22 -30.26 -3.73
N THR A 128 -9.88 -30.97 -4.65
CA THR A 128 -10.08 -30.45 -6.01
C THR A 128 -11.05 -29.25 -5.99
N THR A 129 -11.07 -28.44 -7.04
CA THR A 129 -12.05 -27.34 -7.16
C THR A 129 -13.49 -27.85 -7.05
N GLY A 130 -13.78 -29.03 -7.62
CA GLY A 130 -15.06 -29.72 -7.50
C GLY A 130 -15.36 -30.15 -6.07
N GLY A 131 -14.40 -30.79 -5.38
CA GLY A 131 -14.56 -31.18 -3.98
C GLY A 131 -14.79 -29.98 -3.04
N ILE A 132 -14.10 -28.85 -3.28
CA ILE A 132 -14.33 -27.60 -2.54
C ILE A 132 -15.73 -27.04 -2.84
N ALA A 133 -16.14 -27.07 -4.10
CA ALA A 133 -17.44 -26.58 -4.54
C ALA A 133 -18.58 -27.36 -3.87
N GLU A 134 -18.48 -28.70 -3.84
CA GLU A 134 -19.42 -29.58 -3.16
C GLU A 134 -19.43 -29.33 -1.64
N ALA A 135 -18.27 -29.34 -1.00
CA ALA A 135 -18.15 -29.17 0.45
C ALA A 135 -18.67 -27.82 0.96
N LEU A 136 -18.61 -26.78 0.13
CA LEU A 136 -19.08 -25.44 0.48
C LEU A 136 -20.45 -25.09 -0.11
N GLY A 137 -21.04 -25.91 -0.98
CA GLY A 137 -22.29 -25.58 -1.69
C GLY A 137 -22.13 -24.40 -2.65
N MET A 138 -21.06 -24.39 -3.44
CA MET A 138 -20.72 -23.35 -4.40
C MET A 138 -20.61 -23.93 -5.81
N SER A 139 -20.62 -23.08 -6.84
CA SER A 139 -20.21 -23.53 -8.17
C SER A 139 -18.69 -23.63 -8.26
N GLU A 140 -18.17 -24.55 -9.08
CA GLU A 140 -16.74 -24.62 -9.37
C GLU A 140 -16.19 -23.29 -9.92
N GLY A 141 -16.98 -22.59 -10.74
CA GLY A 141 -16.62 -21.28 -11.28
C GLY A 141 -16.36 -20.27 -10.16
N THR A 142 -17.25 -20.20 -9.17
CA THR A 142 -17.10 -19.34 -8.00
C THR A 142 -15.85 -19.71 -7.19
N VAL A 143 -15.58 -20.99 -6.99
CA VAL A 143 -14.35 -21.43 -6.31
C VAL A 143 -13.09 -21.03 -7.08
N ARG A 144 -13.06 -21.20 -8.41
CA ARG A 144 -11.95 -20.73 -9.26
C ARG A 144 -11.71 -19.24 -9.09
N THR A 145 -12.77 -18.44 -9.13
CA THR A 145 -12.70 -16.98 -8.91
C THR A 145 -12.12 -16.62 -7.55
N HIS A 146 -12.55 -17.29 -6.46
CA HIS A 146 -11.95 -17.06 -5.15
C HIS A 146 -10.46 -17.38 -5.12
N ILE A 147 -10.05 -18.53 -5.69
CA ILE A 147 -8.63 -18.93 -5.74
C ILE A 147 -7.81 -17.92 -6.55
N GLU A 148 -8.32 -17.46 -7.68
CA GLU A 148 -7.66 -16.48 -8.54
C GLU A 148 -7.51 -15.12 -7.84
N HIS A 149 -8.59 -14.63 -7.23
CA HIS A 149 -8.57 -13.38 -6.47
C HIS A 149 -7.57 -13.44 -5.31
N MET A 150 -7.51 -14.56 -4.60
CA MET A 150 -6.52 -14.76 -3.55
C MET A 150 -5.10 -14.82 -4.12
N ARG A 151 -4.85 -15.62 -5.16
CA ARG A 151 -3.53 -15.70 -5.80
C ARG A 151 -3.02 -14.33 -6.23
N HIS A 152 -3.88 -13.53 -6.85
CA HIS A 152 -3.56 -12.16 -7.23
C HIS A 152 -3.27 -11.27 -6.00
N ARG A 153 -4.11 -11.36 -4.96
CA ARG A 153 -3.94 -10.60 -3.70
C ARG A 153 -2.64 -10.93 -2.97
N PHE A 154 -2.27 -12.22 -2.94
CA PHE A 154 -1.04 -12.71 -2.32
C PHE A 154 0.19 -12.59 -3.24
N GLY A 155 0.02 -12.20 -4.51
CA GLY A 155 1.11 -12.03 -5.45
C GLY A 155 1.78 -13.33 -5.91
N VAL A 156 1.02 -14.43 -5.95
CA VAL A 156 1.54 -15.77 -6.27
C VAL A 156 0.91 -16.36 -7.53
N SER A 157 1.75 -17.00 -8.34
CA SER A 157 1.37 -17.52 -9.66
C SER A 157 0.93 -18.98 -9.64
N THR A 158 0.91 -19.66 -8.49
CA THR A 158 0.51 -21.06 -8.39
C THR A 158 -0.39 -21.30 -7.19
N ARG A 159 -1.21 -22.34 -7.29
CA ARG A 159 -2.05 -22.81 -6.17
C ARG A 159 -1.19 -23.23 -4.97
N ALA A 160 -0.11 -23.95 -5.22
CA ALA A 160 0.86 -24.33 -4.19
C ALA A 160 1.52 -23.11 -3.54
N GLY A 161 1.86 -22.07 -4.33
CA GLY A 161 2.40 -20.81 -3.83
C GLY A 161 1.42 -20.07 -2.91
N LEU A 162 0.12 -20.12 -3.20
CA LEU A 162 -0.91 -19.58 -2.32
C LEU A 162 -0.95 -20.33 -0.97
N VAL A 163 -1.00 -21.65 -1.00
CA VAL A 163 -0.99 -22.48 0.22
C VAL A 163 0.28 -22.23 1.04
N GLY A 164 1.46 -22.24 0.40
CA GLY A 164 2.74 -21.99 1.06
C GLY A 164 2.81 -20.61 1.72
N SER A 165 2.33 -19.56 1.03
CA SER A 165 2.27 -18.21 1.60
C SER A 165 1.34 -18.14 2.80
N CYS A 166 0.18 -18.80 2.75
CA CYS A 166 -0.76 -18.83 3.87
C CYS A 166 -0.20 -19.57 5.10
N TYR A 167 0.58 -20.64 4.90
CA TYR A 167 1.31 -21.33 5.97
C TYR A 167 2.35 -20.44 6.63
N GLN A 168 3.18 -19.75 5.83
CA GLN A 168 4.20 -18.83 6.34
C GLN A 168 3.62 -17.69 7.18
N LEU A 169 2.38 -17.31 6.88
CA LEU A 169 1.64 -16.24 7.56
C LEU A 169 0.75 -16.73 8.72
N GLY A 170 0.74 -18.03 9.02
CA GLY A 170 -0.03 -18.63 10.11
C GLY A 170 -1.56 -18.55 9.93
N LEU A 171 -2.05 -18.54 8.68
CA LEU A 171 -3.49 -18.49 8.37
C LEU A 171 -4.16 -19.86 8.35
N ILE A 172 -3.37 -20.91 8.15
CA ILE A 172 -3.75 -22.32 8.03
C ILE A 172 -2.65 -23.20 8.63
#